data_AF-A0A358DFZ4-F1
#
_entry.id   AF-A0A358DFZ4-F1
#
_cell.length_a   1.000
_cell.length_b   1.000
_cell.length_c   1.000
_cell.angle_alpha   90.00
_cell.angle_beta   90.00
_cell.angle_gamma   90.00
#
_symmetry.space_group_name_H-M   'P 1'
#
loop_
_entity.id
_entity.type
_entity.pdbx_description
1 polymer ?
#
loop_
_entity_poly.entity_id
_entity_poly.type
_entity_poly.pdbx_seq_one_letter_code
_entity_poly.pdbx_strand_id
1 'polypeptide(L)' 'MATFEPAKIFTMEDSIEYSSGGVISKQVIKKQSGNVTLFSFDKD' A
#
# COMPACT_ATOMS: atom_id res chain seq x y z
N MET A 1 12.82 -5.18 -2.56
CA MET A 1 11.75 -5.17 -3.58
C MET A 1 10.68 -6.15 -3.11
N ALA A 2 9.69 -5.70 -2.35
CA ALA A 2 8.58 -6.56 -1.95
C ALA A 2 7.36 -6.13 -2.76
N THR A 3 7.39 -6.46 -4.06
CA THR A 3 6.18 -6.52 -4.87
C THR A 3 5.44 -7.78 -4.41
N PHE A 4 4.15 -7.66 -4.09
CA PHE A 4 3.34 -8.77 -3.59
C PHE A 4 3.61 -10.09 -4.32
N GLU A 5 3.65 -11.18 -3.57
CA GLU A 5 3.86 -12.51 -4.14
C GLU A 5 2.76 -12.82 -5.17
N PRO A 6 3.12 -13.25 -6.38
CA PRO A 6 2.12 -13.58 -7.39
C PRO A 6 1.23 -14.72 -6.90
N ALA A 7 -0.06 -14.62 -7.22
CA ALA A 7 -1.10 -15.60 -6.85
C ALA A 7 -1.36 -15.78 -5.34
N LYS A 8 -0.90 -14.84 -4.50
CA LYS A 8 -1.26 -14.80 -3.08
C LYS A 8 -2.35 -13.77 -2.84
N ILE A 9 -3.41 -14.17 -2.14
CA ILE A 9 -4.46 -13.25 -1.69
C ILE A 9 -3.88 -12.39 -0.57
N PHE A 10 -4.09 -11.09 -0.66
CA PHE A 10 -3.77 -10.12 0.39
C PHE A 10 -4.90 -9.09 0.46
N THR A 11 -5.11 -8.52 1.64
CA THR A 11 -6.09 -7.45 1.85
C THR A 11 -5.38 -6.10 1.79
N MET A 12 -6.10 -5.05 1.38
CA MET A 12 -5.53 -3.70 1.33
C MET A 12 -5.32 -3.12 2.75
N GLU A 13 -6.16 -3.50 3.70
CA GLU A 13 -6.06 -3.09 5.10
C GLU A 13 -4.80 -3.62 5.77
N ASP A 14 -4.44 -4.90 5.57
CA ASP A 14 -3.19 -5.46 6.10
C ASP A 14 -1.95 -4.94 5.35
N SER A 15 -2.17 -4.30 4.20
CA SER A 15 -1.10 -3.83 3.34
C SER A 15 -0.57 -2.47 3.75
N ILE A 16 -1.31 -1.64 4.49
CA ILE A 16 -0.88 -0.28 4.84
C ILE A 16 -1.21 0.07 6.28
N GLU A 17 -0.26 0.71 6.95
CA GLU A 17 -0.40 1.16 8.33
C GLU A 17 -1.16 2.50 8.39
N TYR A 18 -1.76 2.78 9.54
CA TYR A 18 -2.43 4.05 9.83
C TYR A 18 -1.63 4.84 10.88
N SER A 19 -1.63 6.17 10.75
CA SER A 19 -1.07 7.08 11.74
C SER A 19 -2.05 8.22 11.99
N SER A 20 -2.31 8.52 13.26
CA SER A 20 -3.11 9.68 13.66
C SER A 20 -2.36 10.98 13.35
N GLY A 21 -3.06 11.98 12.84
CA GLY A 21 -2.53 13.29 12.46
C GLY A 21 -1.61 13.30 11.24
N GLY A 22 -1.62 12.23 10.42
CA GLY A 22 -0.66 12.08 9.32
C GLY A 22 -1.20 11.34 8.11
N VAL A 23 -0.34 11.25 7.08
CA VAL A 23 -0.56 10.43 5.89
C VAL A 23 0.55 9.39 5.77
N ILE A 24 0.16 8.14 5.58
CA ILE A 24 1.07 7.04 5.25
C ILE A 24 0.88 6.71 3.77
N SER A 25 2.00 6.55 3.05
CA SER A 25 1.98 6.06 1.67
C SER A 25 2.85 4.82 1.56
N LYS A 26 2.34 3.81 0.83
CA LYS A 26 3.06 2.56 0.62
C LYS A 26 2.92 2.11 -0.81
N GLN A 27 4.07 1.94 -1.48
CA GLN A 27 4.09 1.44 -2.84
C GLN A 27 4.01 -0.09 -2.83
N VAL A 28 2.88 -0.62 -3.31
CA VAL A 28 2.57 -2.05 -3.30
C VAL A 28 2.98 -2.74 -4.61
N ILE A 29 2.91 -2.02 -5.73
CA ILE A 29 3.36 -2.53 -7.03
C ILE A 29 4.35 -1.55 -7.63
N LYS A 30 5.52 -2.05 -8.01
CA LYS A 30 6.52 -1.31 -8.76
C LYS A 30 6.90 -2.10 -10.00
N LYS A 31 6.33 -1.74 -11.15
CA LYS A 31 6.68 -2.29 -12.46
C LYS A 31 6.90 -1.16 -13.45
N GLN A 32 7.68 -1.41 -14.49
CA GLN A 32 7.91 -0.43 -15.57
C GLN A 32 6.60 -0.08 -16.30
N SER A 33 5.69 -1.05 -16.39
CA SER A 33 4.36 -0.89 -17.01
C SER A 33 3.35 -0.13 -16.15
N GLY A 34 3.67 0.15 -14.88
CA GLY A 34 2.76 0.78 -13.95
C GLY A 34 3.11 0.50 -12.49
N ASN A 35 2.77 1.46 -11.63
CA ASN A 35 2.89 1.34 -10.19
C ASN A 35 1.51 1.46 -9.54
N VAL A 36 1.40 0.91 -8.33
CA VAL A 36 0.23 1.06 -7.47
C VAL A 36 0.73 1.48 -6.09
N THR A 37 0.13 2.53 -5.55
CA THR A 37 0.46 3.12 -4.25
C THR A 37 -0.81 3.22 -3.43
N LEU A 38 -0.78 2.69 -2.22
CA LEU A 38 -1.84 2.88 -1.24
C LEU A 38 -1.53 4.12 -0.40
N PHE A 39 -2.57 4.84 -0.04
CA PHE A 39 -2.52 5.97 0.87
C PHE A 39 -3.50 5.72 2.01
N SER A 40 -3.01 5.90 3.23
CA SER A 40 -3.80 5.87 4.45
C SER A 40 -3.79 7.28 5.01
N PHE A 41 -4.96 7.91 5.00
CA PHE A 41 -5.15 9.25 5.51
C PHE A 41 -5.76 9.19 6.89
N ASP A 42 -5.45 10.20 7.70
CA ASP A 42 -6.23 10.44 8.89
C ASP A 42 -7.72 10.65 8.55
N LYS A 43 -8.61 10.31 9.48
CA LYS A 43 -10.05 10.48 9.31
C LYS A 43 -10.51 11.94 9.48
N ASP A 44 -9.68 12.75 10.13
CA ASP A 44 -9.96 14.13 10.48
C ASP A 44 -9.46 15.14 9.43
#